data_AF-A0A529P8X2-F1
#
_entry.id   AF-A0A529P8X2-F1
#
_cell.length_a   1.000
_cell.length_b   1.000
_cell.length_c   1.000
_cell.angle_alpha   90.00
_cell.angle_beta   90.00
_cell.angle_gamma   90.00
#
_symmetry.space_group_name_H-M   'P 1'
#
loop_
_entity.id
_entity.type
_entity.pdbx_description
1 polymer ?
#
loop_
_entity_poly.entity_id
_entity_poly.type
_entity_poly.pdbx_seq_one_letter_code
_entity_poly.pdbx_strand_id
1 'polypeptide(L)' 'MRKVPRQARSRATVEAIIEAGAHVLSELGWAGFTTNKVAETAGVSIGSLYQYFPDKLSLLEAIRRRHFDQVLSVIAESA' A
#
# COMPACT_ATOMS: atom_id res chain seq x y z
N MET A 1 -5.46 7.92 2.61
CA MET A 1 -4.33 8.04 3.56
C MET A 1 -4.68 9.08 4.62
N ARG A 2 -4.36 8.84 5.90
CA ARG A 2 -4.61 9.75 7.03
C ARG A 2 -3.40 10.61 7.40
N LYS A 3 -2.20 10.05 7.37
CA LYS A 3 -0.94 10.74 7.72
C LYS A 3 0.04 10.63 6.57
N VAL A 4 0.71 11.73 6.22
CA VAL A 4 1.78 11.72 5.19
C VAL A 4 3.14 11.50 5.89
N PRO A 5 3.93 10.48 5.50
CA PRO A 5 5.23 10.21 6.10
C PRO A 5 6.27 11.29 5.70
N ARG A 6 6.98 11.85 6.70
CA ARG A 6 8.00 12.89 6.46
C ARG A 6 9.43 12.35 6.55
N GLN A 7 9.66 11.39 7.44
CA GLN A 7 10.98 10.81 7.69
C GLN A 7 11.21 9.56 6.83
N ALA A 8 12.47 9.25 6.51
CA ALA A 8 12.84 8.08 5.70
C ALA A 8 12.23 6.78 6.24
N ARG A 9 12.32 6.53 7.55
CA ARG A 9 11.72 5.33 8.18
C ARG A 9 10.21 5.24 7.96
N SER A 10 9.48 6.35 8.16
CA SER A 10 8.03 6.38 7.95
C SER A 10 7.64 6.18 6.48
N ARG A 11 8.46 6.64 5.54
CA ARG A 11 8.26 6.40 4.11
C ARG A 11 8.44 4.92 3.80
N ALA A 12 9.54 4.31 4.26
CA ALA A 12 9.79 2.88 4.08
C ALA A 12 8.65 2.00 4.65
N THR A 13 8.10 2.37 5.82
CA THR A 13 6.91 1.69 6.37
C THR A 13 5.69 1.80 5.45
N VAL A 14 5.41 2.99 4.91
CA VAL A 14 4.29 3.19 3.99
C VAL A 14 4.48 2.39 2.70
N GLU A 15 5.69 2.39 2.14
CA GLU A 15 6.03 1.60 0.96
C GLU A 15 5.81 0.10 1.19
N ALA A 16 6.33 -0.44 2.30
CA ALA A 16 6.14 -1.84 2.67
C ALA A 16 4.66 -2.23 2.81
N ILE A 17 3.83 -1.35 3.39
CA ILE A 17 2.39 -1.59 3.52
C ILE A 17 1.71 -1.61 2.13
N ILE A 18 2.06 -0.69 1.25
CA ILE A 18 1.47 -0.61 -0.10
C ILE A 18 1.87 -1.85 -0.92
N GLU A 19 3.13 -2.25 -0.87
CA GLU A 19 3.64 -3.43 -1.58
C GLU A 19 3.00 -4.73 -1.06
N ALA A 20 2.98 -4.93 0.25
CA ALA A 20 2.28 -6.06 0.86
C ALA A 20 0.78 -6.06 0.50
N GLY A 21 0.15 -4.89 0.48
CA GLY A 21 -1.25 -4.73 0.10
C GLY A 21 -1.52 -5.15 -1.34
N ALA A 22 -0.66 -4.74 -2.27
CA ALA A 22 -0.74 -5.16 -3.66
C ALA A 22 -0.58 -6.68 -3.80
N HIS A 23 0.38 -7.27 -3.08
CA HIS A 23 0.61 -8.70 -3.09
C HIS A 23 -0.60 -9.49 -2.54
N VAL A 24 -1.12 -9.09 -1.37
CA VAL A 24 -2.31 -9.73 -0.77
C VAL A 24 -3.53 -9.63 -1.69
N LEU A 25 -3.74 -8.47 -2.31
CA LEU A 25 -4.85 -8.28 -3.24
C LEU A 25 -4.71 -9.16 -4.50
N SER A 26 -3.50 -9.28 -5.03
CA SER A 26 -3.21 -10.11 -6.20
C SER A 26 -3.40 -11.61 -5.91
N GLU A 27 -2.91 -12.09 -4.78
CA GLU A 27 -2.92 -13.52 -4.44
C GLU A 27 -4.27 -14.00 -3.88
N LEU A 28 -4.92 -13.18 -3.05
CA LEU A 28 -6.12 -13.60 -2.29
C LEU A 28 -7.41 -12.90 -2.76
N GLY A 29 -7.32 -12.00 -3.73
CA GLY A 29 -8.43 -11.21 -4.23
C GLY A 29 -9.05 -10.28 -3.19
N TRP A 30 -10.18 -9.67 -3.56
CA TRP A 30 -10.86 -8.67 -2.73
C TRP A 30 -11.35 -9.21 -1.38
N ALA A 31 -11.77 -10.48 -1.34
CA ALA A 31 -12.25 -11.12 -0.12
C ALA A 31 -11.12 -11.35 0.90
N GLY A 32 -9.93 -11.74 0.43
CA GLY A 32 -8.75 -11.93 1.29
C GLY A 32 -8.01 -10.63 1.62
N PHE A 33 -8.27 -9.54 0.89
CA PHE A 33 -7.69 -8.23 1.12
C PHE A 33 -8.21 -7.57 2.41
N THR A 34 -7.58 -7.91 3.53
CA THR A 34 -7.88 -7.36 4.86
C THR A 34 -6.69 -6.59 5.42
N THR A 35 -6.94 -5.53 6.20
CA THR A 35 -5.89 -4.73 6.84
C THR A 35 -5.01 -5.55 7.79
N ASN A 36 -5.58 -6.56 8.45
CA ASN A 36 -4.81 -7.49 9.27
C ASN A 36 -3.83 -8.32 8.43
N LYS A 37 -4.29 -8.90 7.31
CA LYS A 37 -3.42 -9.69 6.44
C LYS A 37 -2.31 -8.85 5.84
N VAL A 38 -2.63 -7.62 5.43
CA VAL A 38 -1.62 -6.68 4.92
C VAL A 38 -0.60 -6.31 5.98
N ALA A 39 -1.03 -6.01 7.21
CA ALA A 39 -0.11 -5.68 8.30
C ALA A 39 0.86 -6.84 8.62
N GLU A 40 0.33 -8.08 8.66
CA GLU A 40 1.12 -9.30 8.80
C GLU A 40 2.15 -9.43 7.67
N THR A 41 1.71 -9.36 6.41
CA THR A 41 2.59 -9.49 5.24
C THR A 41 3.64 -8.37 5.16
N ALA A 42 3.30 -7.15 5.57
CA ALA A 42 4.23 -6.03 5.60
C ALA A 42 5.24 -6.08 6.77
N GLY A 43 5.05 -6.99 7.73
CA GLY A 43 5.87 -7.04 8.94
C GLY A 43 5.70 -5.82 9.85
N VAL A 44 4.51 -5.21 9.86
CA VAL A 44 4.21 -4.02 10.69
C VAL A 44 3.08 -4.30 11.66
N SER A 45 3.01 -3.54 12.75
CA SER A 45 1.85 -3.62 13.65
C SER A 45 0.59 -3.09 12.95
N ILE A 46 -0.57 -3.66 13.29
CA ILE A 46 -1.87 -3.18 12.79
C ILE A 46 -2.10 -1.70 13.16
N GLY A 47 -1.62 -1.26 14.33
CA GLY A 47 -1.67 0.14 14.74
C GLY A 47 -0.85 1.05 13.82
N SER A 48 0.35 0.63 13.42
CA SER A 48 1.19 1.34 12.45
C SER A 48 0.51 1.46 11.09
N LEU A 49 -0.19 0.42 10.62
CA LEU A 49 -0.97 0.50 9.39
C LEU A 49 -2.08 1.55 9.51
N TYR A 50 -2.89 1.49 10.58
CA TYR A 50 -3.99 2.43 10.79
C TYR A 50 -3.53 3.88 11.01
N GLN A 51 -2.29 4.12 11.42
CA GLN A 51 -1.73 5.49 11.44
C GLN A 51 -1.75 6.12 10.04
N TYR A 52 -1.53 5.34 8.98
CA TYR A 52 -1.47 5.82 7.60
C TYR A 52 -2.74 5.53 6.79
N PHE A 53 -3.39 4.39 7.03
CA PHE A 53 -4.54 3.92 6.25
C PHE A 53 -5.71 3.60 7.18
N PRO A 54 -6.67 4.52 7.35
CA PRO A 54 -7.77 4.34 8.30
C PRO A 54 -8.68 3.14 7.98
N ASP A 55 -8.72 2.71 6.72
CA ASP A 55 -9.54 1.59 6.26
C ASP A 55 -8.92 0.92 5.01
N LYS A 56 -9.48 -0.24 4.63
CA LYS A 56 -9.00 -1.02 3.47
C LYS A 56 -9.12 -0.26 2.14
N LEU A 57 -10.11 0.61 1.98
CA LEU A 57 -10.31 1.38 0.75
C LEU A 57 -9.24 2.46 0.60
N SER A 58 -8.85 3.09 1.70
CA SER A 58 -7.80 4.09 1.74
C SER A 58 -6.42 3.51 1.38
N LEU A 59 -6.20 2.23 1.70
CA LEU A 59 -5.03 1.46 1.28
C LEU A 59 -5.12 1.06 -0.20
N LEU A 60 -6.28 0.55 -0.63
CA LEU A 60 -6.54 0.21 -2.04
C LEU A 60 -6.26 1.42 -2.95
N GLU A 61 -6.72 2.61 -2.57
CA GLU A 61 -6.50 3.82 -3.35
C GLU A 61 -5.01 4.18 -3.46
N ALA A 62 -4.21 3.93 -2.41
CA ALA A 62 -2.77 4.16 -2.46
C ALA A 62 -2.06 3.14 -3.36
N ILE A 63 -2.46 1.87 -3.31
CA ILE A 63 -1.98 0.82 -4.22
C ILE A 63 -2.32 1.18 -5.66
N ARG A 64 -3.57 1.59 -5.91
CA ARG A 64 -4.07 2.00 -7.22
C ARG A 64 -3.23 3.15 -7.79
N ARG A 65 -2.99 4.20 -7.00
CA ARG A 65 -2.15 5.34 -7.40
C ARG A 65 -0.73 4.91 -7.78
N ARG A 66 -0.05 4.15 -6.91
CA ARG A 66 1.29 3.64 -7.20
C ARG A 66 1.34 2.85 -8.51
N HIS A 67 0.34 1.99 -8.74
CA HIS A 67 0.30 1.18 -9.95
C HIS A 67 0.08 2.02 -11.21
N PHE A 68 -0.82 3.01 -11.16
CA PHE A 68 -1.00 3.94 -12.28
C PHE A 68 0.26 4.76 -12.56
N ASP A 69 0.94 5.26 -11.52
CA ASP A 69 2.19 6.01 -11.68
C ASP A 69 3.26 5.15 -12.36
N GLN A 70 3.36 3.87 -12.00
CA GLN A 70 4.28 2.91 -12.63
C GLN A 70 3.94 2.67 -14.11
N VAL A 71 2.66 2.44 -14.43
CA VAL A 71 2.21 2.22 -15.81
C VAL A 71 2.49 3.47 -16.67
N LEU A 72 2.19 4.66 -16.15
CA LEU A 72 2.42 5.92 -16.86
C LEU A 72 3.91 6.17 -17.09
N SER A 73 4.79 5.82 -16.14
CA SER A 73 6.25 5.91 -16.32
C SER A 73 6.73 5.08 -17.52
N VAL A 74 6.28 3.81 -17.60
CA VAL A 74 6.65 2.91 -18.69
C VAL A 74 6.18 3.42 -20.05
N ILE A 75 4.97 3.97 -20.12
CA ILE A 75 4.43 4.55 -21.36
C ILE A 75 5.24 5.78 -21.78
N ALA A 76 5.57 6.66 -20.82
CA ALA A 76 6.33 7.88 -21.10
C ALA A 76 7.78 7.60 -21.52
N GLU A 77 8.41 6.55 -20.99
CA GLU A 77 9.76 6.12 -21.38
C GLU A 77 9.82 5.47 -22.76
N SER A 78 8.66 5.06 -23.30
CA SER A 78 8.54 4.40 -24.61
C SER A 78 8.15 5.36 -25.75
N ALA A 79 7.98 6.65 -25.47
CA ALA A 79 7.59 7.71 -26.40
C ALA A 79 8.77 8.63 -26.76
#